data_AF-A0A2J8VUH8-F1
#
_entry.id   AF-A0A2J8VUH8-F1
#
_cell.length_a   1.000
_cell.length_b   1.000
_cell.length_c   1.000
_cell.angle_alpha   90.00
_cell.angle_beta   90.00
_cell.angle_gamma   90.00
#
_symmetry.space_group_name_H-M   'P 1'
#
loop_
_entity.id
_entity.type
_entity.pdbx_description
1 polymer ?
#
loop_
_entity_poly.entity_id
_entity_poly.type
_entity_poly.pdbx_seq_one_letter_code
_entity_poly.pdbx_strand_id
1 'polypeptide(L)' 'MILNGVCVIWKGWIDLQRLDGMGCLEFDEERAQQEDALAQQAFEEARRRTREFEDRDRSHR' A
#
# COMPACT_ATOMS: atom_id res chain seq x y z
N MET A 1 7.74 -5.95 0.11
CA MET A 1 7.79 -4.94 -0.99
C MET A 1 6.42 -4.86 -1.63
N ILE A 2 6.11 -3.82 -2.41
CA ILE A 2 4.83 -3.72 -3.13
C ILE A 2 5.11 -3.89 -4.62
N LEU A 3 4.45 -4.87 -5.26
CA LEU A 3 4.61 -5.17 -6.69
C LEU A 3 3.23 -5.17 -7.35
N ASN A 4 3.03 -4.29 -8.33
CA ASN A 4 1.73 -4.07 -8.99
C ASN A 4 0.56 -3.84 -8.02
N GLY A 5 0.82 -3.15 -6.90
CA GLY A 5 -0.19 -2.88 -5.87
C GLY A 5 -0.42 -4.02 -4.87
N VAL A 6 0.37 -5.09 -4.91
CA VAL A 6 0.24 -6.23 -3.97
C VAL A 6 1.47 -6.31 -3.07
N CYS A 7 1.23 -6.42 -1.75
CA CYS A 7 2.31 -6.66 -0.78
C CYS A 7 2.85 -8.09 -0.91
N VAL A 8 4.15 -8.21 -1.20
CA VAL A 8 4.84 -9.48 -1.38
C VAL A 8 6.20 -9.50 -0.68
N ILE A 9 6.64 -10.70 -0.30
CA ILE A 9 7.98 -11.00 0.19
C ILE A 9 8.72 -11.75 -0.90
N TRP A 10 9.91 -11.26 -1.28
CA TRP A 10 10.81 -12.04 -2.13
C TRP A 10 11.65 -12.96 -1.25
N LYS A 11 11.66 -14.24 -1.58
CA LYS A 11 12.51 -15.25 -0.96
C LYS A 11 13.31 -15.95 -2.02
N GLY A 12 14.60 -16.12 -1.78
CA GLY A 12 15.48 -16.77 -2.71
C GLY A 12 16.90 -16.84 -2.21
N TRP A 13 17.74 -17.46 -3.01
CA TRP A 13 19.18 -17.57 -2.78
C TRP A 13 19.91 -17.25 -4.07
N ILE A 14 21.18 -16.86 -3.93
CA ILE A 14 22.07 -16.55 -5.04
C ILE A 14 23.41 -17.24 -4.77
N ASP A 15 23.93 -17.94 -5.76
CA ASP A 15 25.30 -18.45 -5.78
C ASP A 15 26.28 -17.29 -5.99
N LEU A 16 27.23 -17.11 -5.07
CA LEU A 16 28.16 -15.97 -5.11
C LEU A 16 29.27 -16.10 -6.17
N GLN A 17 29.50 -17.29 -6.72
CA GLN A 17 30.49 -17.50 -7.78
C GLN A 17 29.88 -17.41 -9.17
N ARG A 18 28.72 -18.06 -9.37
CA ARG A 18 28.03 -18.10 -10.66
C ARG A 18 27.10 -16.90 -10.87
N LEU A 19 26.76 -16.19 -9.79
CA LEU A 19 25.85 -15.04 -9.78
C LEU A 19 24.46 -15.37 -10.34
N ASP A 20 24.03 -16.62 -10.18
CA ASP A 20 22.69 -17.08 -10.50
C ASP A 20 22.04 -17.73 -9.27
N GLY A 21 20.75 -18.04 -9.37
CA GLY A 21 20.00 -18.57 -8.25
C GLY A 21 18.52 -18.73 -8.58
N MET A 22 17.73 -18.99 -7.53
CA MET A 22 16.29 -19.12 -7.64
C MET A 22 15.60 -18.31 -6.55
N GLY A 23 14.45 -17.77 -6.88
CA GLY A 23 13.60 -17.09 -5.93
C GLY A 23 12.13 -17.13 -6.35
N CYS A 24 11.26 -16.89 -5.38
CA CYS A 24 9.83 -16.78 -5.56
C CYS A 24 9.30 -15.55 -4.83
N LEU A 25 8.05 -15.19 -5.14
CA LEU A 25 7.29 -14.19 -4.42
C LEU A 25 6.22 -14.89 -3.59
N GLU A 26 6.12 -14.51 -2.34
CA GLU A 26 5.05 -14.93 -1.44
C GLU A 26 4.21 -13.72 -1.04
N PHE A 27 2.92 -13.94 -0.78
CA PHE A 27 2.05 -12.88 -0.30
C PHE A 27 2.42 -12.48 1.13
N ASP A 28 2.48 -11.17 1.38
CA ASP A 28 2.77 -10.61 2.70
C ASP A 28 1.47 -10.17 3.38
N GLU A 29 0.80 -11.10 4.07
CA GLU A 29 -0.52 -10.84 4.65
C GLU A 29 -0.49 -9.76 5.74
N GLU A 30 0.52 -9.79 6.61
CA GLU A 30 0.65 -8.81 7.70
C GLU A 30 0.84 -7.40 7.14
N ARG A 31 1.76 -7.23 6.19
CA ARG A 31 1.96 -5.91 5.57
C ARG A 31 0.77 -5.49 4.71
N ALA A 32 0.12 -6.42 4.01
CA ALA A 32 -1.08 -6.10 3.24
C ALA A 32 -2.17 -5.49 4.15
N GLN A 33 -2.42 -6.09 5.31
CA GLN A 33 -3.40 -5.57 6.28
C GLN A 33 -3.02 -4.18 6.81
N GLN A 34 -1.73 -3.95 7.09
CA GLN A 34 -1.26 -2.65 7.55
C GLN A 34 -1.41 -1.57 6.47
N GLU A 35 -1.01 -1.87 5.23
CA GLU A 35 -1.14 -0.95 4.10
C GLU A 35 -2.62 -0.66 3.79
N ASP A 36 -3.49 -1.67 3.84
CA ASP A 36 -4.94 -1.48 3.67
C ASP A 36 -5.53 -0.55 4.73
N ALA A 37 -5.13 -0.70 6.00
CA ALA A 37 -5.59 0.16 7.08
C ALA A 37 -5.12 1.62 6.87
N LEU A 38 -3.87 1.83 6.45
CA LEU A 38 -3.33 3.15 6.14
C LEU A 38 -4.04 3.78 4.94
N ALA A 39 -4.30 3.00 3.89
CA ALA A 39 -5.02 3.46 2.73
C ALA A 39 -6.45 3.89 3.10
N GLN A 40 -7.16 3.09 3.89
CA GLN A 40 -8.50 3.43 4.38
C GLN A 40 -8.51 4.75 5.16
N GLN A 41 -7.57 4.92 6.10
CA GLN A 41 -7.45 6.17 6.86
C GLN A 41 -7.20 7.38 5.96
N ALA A 42 -6.30 7.24 4.98
CA ALA A 42 -6.00 8.31 4.02
C ALA A 42 -7.24 8.67 3.16
N PHE A 43 -8.00 7.67 2.72
CA PHE A 43 -9.24 7.89 1.96
C PHE A 43 -10.32 8.57 2.81
N GLU A 44 -10.51 8.14 4.05
CA GLU A 44 -11.47 8.74 4.98
C GLU A 44 -11.12 10.18 5.29
N GLU A 45 -9.85 10.48 5.54
CA GLU A 45 -9.39 11.83 5.78
C GLU A 45 -9.58 12.72 4.55
N ALA A 46 -9.22 12.24 3.36
CA ALA A 46 -9.46 12.96 2.11
C ALA A 46 -10.95 13.24 1.92
N ARG A 47 -11.81 12.24 2.14
CA ARG A 47 -13.27 12.39 2.05
C ARG A 47 -13.82 13.38 3.07
N ARG A 48 -13.30 13.39 4.30
CA ARG A 48 -13.67 14.34 5.35
C ARG A 48 -13.33 15.76 4.92
N ARG A 49 -12.10 15.99 4.44
CA ARG A 49 -11.64 17.31 3.96
C ARG A 49 -12.50 17.81 2.79
N THR A 50 -12.86 16.95 1.85
CA THR A 50 -13.76 17.32 0.74
C THR A 50 -15.13 17.74 1.24
N ARG A 51 -15.73 17.01 2.18
CA ARG A 51 -17.04 17.36 2.78
C ARG A 51 -16.99 18.69 3.53
N GLU A 52 -15.97 18.89 4.37
CA GLU A 52 -15.79 20.15 5.10
C GLU A 52 -15.67 21.34 4.16
N PHE A 53 -15.04 21.15 2.99
CA PHE A 53 -14.95 22.18 1.96
C PHE A 53 -16.32 22.48 1.32
N GLU A 54 -17.07 21.45 0.94
CA GLU A 54 -18.42 21.58 0.37
C GLU A 54 -19.42 22.27 1.31
N ASP A 55 -19.33 21.97 2.62
CA ASP A 55 -20.21 22.57 3.63
C ASP A 55 -19.86 24.04 3.87
N ARG A 56 -18.57 24.39 3.87
CA ARG A 56 -18.14 25.79 3.93
C ARG A 56 -18.60 26.57 2.71
N ASP A 57 -18.47 26.03 1.50
CA ASP A 57 -18.95 26.70 0.27
C ASP A 57 -20.46 26.99 0.33
N ARG A 58 -21.27 26.01 0.76
CA ARG A 58 -22.72 26.18 0.95
C ARG A 58 -23.08 27.23 1.99
N SER A 59 -22.33 27.34 3.08
CA SER A 59 -22.58 28.34 4.11
C SER A 59 -22.25 29.79 3.69
N HIS A 60 -21.46 29.98 2.62
CA HIS A 60 -21.12 31.30 2.08
C HIS A 60 -22.05 31.77 0.94
N ARG A 61 -23.06 30.97 0.55
CA ARG A 61 -24.12 31.34 -0.40
C ARG A 61 -25.41 31.68 0.33
#